data_AF-A0A9E4J4N4-F1
#
_entry.id   AF-A0A9E4J4N4-F1
#
_cell.length_a   1.000
_cell.length_b   1.000
_cell.length_c   1.000
_cell.angle_alpha   90.00
_cell.angle_beta   90.00
_cell.angle_gamma   90.00
#
_symmetry.space_group_name_H-M   'P 1'
#
loop_
_entity.id
_entity.type
_entity.pdbx_description
1 polymer ?
#
loop_
_entity_poly.entity_id
_entity_poly.type
_entity_poly.pdbx_seq_one_letter_code
_entity_poly.pdbx_strand_id
1 'polypeptide(L)'
;MGVRPARQSSLGHGHLLAVRAPPVADDSYWQGALRARLDGDLPGAKWRDRFLPCRLRTESGRVLADPRPPLGSHDLVAYGAGAGLVRVPKHSAPAGPGEPCEVLPL
;
A
#
# COMPACT_ATOMS: atom_id res chain seq x y z
N MET A 1 6.01 -51.90 37.78
CA MET A 1 5.28 -50.93 36.94
C MET A 1 5.56 -49.54 37.47
N GLY A 2 6.41 -48.77 36.78
CA GLY A 2 6.74 -47.39 37.13
C GLY A 2 7.05 -46.64 35.84
N VAL A 3 6.12 -45.77 35.44
CA VAL A 3 6.10 -45.08 34.15
C VAL A 3 7.11 -43.92 34.15
N ARG A 4 7.89 -43.79 33.07
CA ARG A 4 8.87 -42.70 32.83
C ARG A 4 8.18 -41.33 32.75
N PRO A 5 8.88 -40.24 33.11
CA PRO A 5 8.69 -38.96 32.45
C PRO A 5 9.79 -38.69 31.42
N ALA A 6 9.33 -38.35 30.21
CA ALA A 6 10.15 -37.96 29.08
C ALA A 6 10.81 -36.60 29.30
N ARG A 7 12.09 -36.48 28.91
CA ARG A 7 12.80 -35.19 28.86
C ARG A 7 12.22 -34.34 27.72
N GLN A 8 11.69 -33.17 28.08
CA GLN A 8 11.33 -32.10 27.15
C GLN A 8 12.57 -31.63 26.38
N SER A 9 12.49 -31.68 25.05
CA SER A 9 13.44 -31.03 24.15
C SER A 9 13.12 -29.54 24.10
N SER A 10 14.08 -28.71 24.47
CA SER A 10 14.03 -27.26 24.26
C SER A 10 14.20 -26.96 22.77
N LEU A 11 13.09 -26.72 22.08
CA LEU A 11 13.10 -26.11 20.75
C LEU A 11 13.58 -24.67 20.89
N GLY A 12 14.67 -24.37 20.21
CA GLY A 12 15.32 -23.07 20.16
C GLY A 12 14.35 -21.99 19.69
N HIS A 13 14.46 -20.85 20.36
CA HIS A 13 13.74 -19.62 20.07
C HIS A 13 14.10 -19.14 18.66
N GLY A 14 13.19 -19.35 17.71
CA GLY A 14 13.20 -18.61 16.44
C GLY A 14 12.93 -17.14 16.76
N HIS A 15 13.99 -16.34 16.80
CA HIS A 15 13.90 -14.89 16.92
C HIS A 15 13.32 -14.36 15.61
N LEU A 16 11.99 -14.40 15.48
CA LEU A 16 11.28 -13.70 14.42
C LEU A 16 11.49 -12.21 14.69
N LEU A 17 12.49 -11.62 14.03
CA LEU A 17 12.59 -10.18 13.91
C LEU A 17 11.33 -9.74 13.20
N ALA A 18 10.31 -9.38 13.98
CA ALA A 18 9.20 -8.58 13.51
C ALA A 18 9.85 -7.32 12.95
N VAL A 19 9.99 -7.27 11.62
CA VAL A 19 10.27 -6.03 10.90
C VAL A 19 9.06 -5.16 11.19
N ARG A 20 9.18 -4.40 12.27
CA ARG A 20 8.18 -3.45 12.70
C ARG A 20 8.17 -2.43 11.56
N ALA A 21 7.13 -2.49 10.73
CA ALA A 21 6.90 -1.47 9.72
C ALA A 21 7.06 -0.12 10.43
N PRO A 22 7.89 0.80 9.88
CA PRO A 22 8.11 2.08 10.53
C PRO A 22 6.75 2.75 10.77
N PRO A 23 6.59 3.51 11.87
CA PRO A 23 5.37 4.27 12.09
C PRO A 23 5.09 5.09 10.82
N VAL A 24 3.93 4.87 10.22
CA VAL A 24 3.45 5.69 9.10
C VAL A 24 3.27 7.08 9.68
N ALA A 25 4.23 7.96 9.44
CA ALA A 25 4.20 9.33 9.92
C ALA A 25 2.84 9.96 9.59
N ASP A 26 2.28 10.71 10.53
CA ASP A 26 1.06 11.53 10.39
C ASP A 26 1.26 12.71 9.41
N ASP A 27 2.06 12.51 8.35
CA ASP A 27 2.47 13.54 7.40
C ASP A 27 1.70 13.39 6.08
N SER A 28 0.39 13.19 6.16
CA SER A 28 -0.48 13.39 5.00
C SER A 28 -0.55 14.89 4.72
N TYR A 29 0.41 15.38 3.94
CA TYR A 29 0.51 16.79 3.54
C TYR A 29 -0.70 17.28 2.72
N TRP A 30 -1.58 16.37 2.29
CA TRP A 30 -2.66 16.66 1.36
C TRP A 30 -4.01 16.62 2.08
N GLN A 31 -4.53 17.79 2.42
CA GLN A 31 -5.86 17.92 3.01
C GLN A 31 -6.91 17.29 2.07
N GLY A 32 -7.77 16.44 2.64
CA GLY A 32 -8.81 15.74 1.89
C GLY A 32 -8.38 14.41 1.25
N ALA A 33 -7.12 13.99 1.42
CA ALA A 33 -6.69 12.67 0.98
C ALA A 33 -7.35 11.56 1.81
N LEU A 34 -7.86 10.55 1.13
CA LEU A 34 -8.41 9.32 1.71
C LEU A 34 -7.30 8.29 1.92
N ARG A 35 -7.35 7.57 3.03
CA ARG A 35 -6.54 6.36 3.24
C ARG A 35 -7.21 5.19 2.51
N ALA A 36 -6.48 4.56 1.61
CA ALA A 36 -6.96 3.45 0.79
C ALA A 36 -5.95 2.28 0.81
N ARG A 37 -6.35 1.17 0.16
CA ARG A 37 -5.48 0.02 -0.12
C ARG A 37 -5.39 -0.18 -1.62
N LEU A 38 -4.21 -0.56 -2.11
CA LEU A 38 -4.01 -0.85 -3.52
C LEU A 38 -4.80 -2.10 -3.94
N ASP A 39 -5.41 -2.03 -5.10
CA ASP A 39 -6.08 -3.15 -5.78
C ASP A 39 -5.30 -3.64 -7.01
N GLY A 40 -4.27 -2.87 -7.40
CA GLY A 40 -3.36 -3.15 -8.50
C GLY A 40 -1.97 -2.59 -8.20
N ASP A 41 -1.02 -2.87 -9.09
CA ASP A 41 0.36 -2.45 -8.92
C ASP A 41 0.52 -0.93 -9.02
N LEU A 42 1.36 -0.37 -8.16
CA LEU A 42 1.72 1.03 -8.14
C LEU A 42 3.22 1.18 -8.47
N PRO A 43 3.58 1.86 -9.58
CA PRO A 43 4.98 2.10 -9.87
C PRO A 43 5.57 3.08 -8.86
N GLY A 44 6.85 2.93 -8.53
CA GLY A 44 7.57 3.88 -7.69
C GLY A 44 7.86 5.22 -8.40
N ALA A 45 8.43 6.17 -7.66
CA ALA A 45 8.87 7.45 -8.20
C ALA A 45 10.30 7.80 -7.79
N LYS A 46 11.04 8.45 -8.71
CA LYS A 46 12.43 8.85 -8.47
C LYS A 46 12.51 10.23 -7.81
N TRP A 47 12.33 11.31 -8.58
CA TRP A 47 12.76 12.65 -8.18
C TRP A 47 11.66 13.55 -7.61
N ARG A 48 10.40 13.21 -7.82
CA ARG A 48 9.24 14.01 -7.39
C ARG A 48 8.05 13.10 -7.12
N ASP A 49 7.10 13.61 -6.35
CA ASP A 49 5.80 12.98 -6.20
C ASP A 49 5.13 12.86 -7.57
N ARG A 50 4.46 11.74 -7.80
CA ARG A 50 3.60 11.53 -8.96
C ARG A 50 2.18 11.31 -8.50
N PHE A 51 1.23 11.66 -9.36
CA PHE A 51 -0.18 11.41 -9.16
C PHE A 51 -0.65 10.61 -10.36
N LEU A 52 -1.18 9.42 -10.10
CA LEU A 52 -1.70 8.55 -11.14
C LEU A 52 -3.22 8.49 -10.99
N PRO A 53 -4.00 8.56 -12.08
CA PRO A 53 -5.43 8.35 -11.98
C PRO A 53 -5.69 6.92 -11.49
N CYS A 54 -6.74 6.76 -10.70
CA CYS A 54 -7.17 5.46 -10.20
C CYS A 54 -8.69 5.35 -10.24
N ARG A 55 -9.18 4.10 -10.27
CA ARG A 55 -10.57 3.80 -9.93
C ARG A 55 -10.68 3.58 -8.44
N LEU A 56 -11.81 3.99 -7.87
CA LEU A 56 -12.12 3.75 -6.47
C LEU A 56 -13.29 2.80 -6.35
N ARG A 57 -13.16 1.82 -5.44
CA ARG A 57 -14.25 0.96 -5.02
C ARG A 57 -14.23 0.82 -3.51
N THR A 58 -15.40 0.59 -2.92
CA THR A 58 -15.52 0.31 -1.50
C THR A 58 -15.86 -1.16 -1.31
N GLU A 59 -15.07 -1.85 -0.49
CA GLU A 59 -15.28 -3.26 -0.19
C GLU A 59 -15.11 -3.49 1.32
N SER A 60 -16.12 -4.07 1.96
CA SER A 60 -16.11 -4.34 3.42
C SER A 60 -15.73 -3.10 4.26
N GLY A 61 -16.23 -1.93 3.88
CA GLY A 61 -15.94 -0.65 4.55
C GLY A 61 -14.54 -0.08 4.31
N ARG A 62 -13.76 -0.66 3.39
CA ARG A 62 -12.42 -0.18 3.01
C ARG A 62 -12.45 0.41 1.62
N VAL A 63 -11.72 1.51 1.43
CA VAL A 63 -11.49 2.08 0.09
C VAL A 63 -10.35 1.33 -0.57
N LEU A 64 -10.61 0.82 -1.78
CA LEU A 64 -9.64 0.20 -2.65
C LEU A 64 -9.37 1.12 -3.84
N ALA A 65 -8.11 1.25 -4.19
CA ALA A 65 -7.64 2.08 -5.29
C ALA A 65 -6.94 1.21 -6.35
N ASP A 66 -7.46 1.21 -7.56
CA ASP A 66 -6.89 0.51 -8.72
C ASP A 66 -6.16 1.52 -9.62
N PRO A 67 -4.81 1.60 -9.56
CA PRO A 67 -4.04 2.57 -10.34
C PRO A 67 -4.17 2.31 -11.84
N ARG A 68 -4.32 3.39 -12.61
CA ARG A 68 -4.36 3.38 -14.07
C ARG A 68 -3.23 4.25 -14.63
N PRO A 69 -1.96 3.78 -14.62
CA PRO A 69 -0.85 4.58 -15.11
C PRO A 69 -1.10 5.00 -16.56
N PRO A 70 -1.07 6.31 -16.87
CA PRO A 70 -1.27 6.78 -18.23
C PRO A 70 -0.07 6.41 -19.10
N LEU A 71 -0.28 6.28 -20.42
CA LEU A 71 0.83 6.05 -21.36
C LEU A 71 1.78 7.26 -21.47
N GLY A 72 1.29 8.44 -21.11
CA GLY A 72 2.04 9.69 -21.03
C GLY A 72 1.20 10.80 -20.42
N SER A 73 1.80 11.97 -20.17
CA SER A 73 1.08 13.11 -19.59
C SER A 73 -0.05 13.65 -20.48
N HIS A 74 -0.06 13.28 -21.76
CA HIS A 74 -1.08 13.67 -22.75
C HIS A 74 -2.25 12.69 -22.83
N ASP A 75 -2.24 11.60 -22.06
CA ASP A 75 -3.31 10.60 -22.03
C ASP A 75 -4.47 11.09 -21.16
N LEU A 76 -5.25 12.03 -21.70
CA LEU A 76 -6.40 12.62 -21.01
C LEU A 76 -7.52 11.59 -20.76
N VAL A 77 -7.57 10.51 -21.55
CA VAL A 77 -8.56 9.44 -21.38
C VAL A 77 -8.34 8.71 -20.06
N ALA A 78 -7.08 8.40 -19.72
CA ALA A 78 -6.75 7.78 -18.43
C ALA A 78 -7.16 8.66 -17.24
N TYR A 79 -6.98 9.98 -17.33
CA TYR A 79 -7.39 10.91 -16.27
C TYR A 79 -8.90 11.09 -16.20
N GLY A 80 -9.60 11.17 -17.34
CA GLY A 80 -11.06 11.30 -17.39
C GLY A 80 -11.82 10.05 -16.91
N ALA A 81 -11.18 8.88 -16.97
CA ALA A 81 -11.76 7.62 -16.49
C ALA A 81 -11.48 7.34 -15.00
N GLY A 82 -10.64 8.14 -14.35
CA GLY A 82 -10.29 8.02 -12.93
C GLY A 82 -11.33 8.69 -12.02
N ALA A 83 -11.60 8.07 -10.88
CA ALA A 83 -12.43 8.66 -9.81
C ALA A 83 -11.57 9.33 -8.71
N GLY A 84 -10.25 9.29 -8.87
CA GLY A 84 -9.29 9.86 -7.93
C GLY A 84 -7.87 9.83 -8.47
N LEU A 85 -6.95 10.40 -7.70
CA LEU A 85 -5.52 10.39 -7.94
C LEU A 85 -4.80 9.69 -6.79
N VAL A 86 -4.13 8.57 -7.07
CA VAL A 86 -3.23 7.93 -6.10
C VAL A 86 -1.89 8.64 -6.09
N ARG A 87 -1.41 8.99 -4.89
CA ARG A 87 -0.09 9.59 -4.70
C ARG A 87 0.99 8.51 -4.73
N VAL A 88 2.04 8.77 -5.50
CA VAL A 88 3.30 8.02 -5.49
C VAL A 88 4.36 8.94 -4.91
N PRO A 89 4.80 8.74 -3.66
CA PRO A 89 5.80 9.60 -3.03
C PRO A 89 7.13 9.61 -3.79
N LYS A 90 7.83 10.74 -3.81
CA LYS A 90 9.22 10.79 -4.29
C LYS A 90 10.08 9.74 -3.57
N HIS A 91 11.04 9.17 -4.29
CA HIS A 91 11.93 8.11 -3.81
C HIS A 91 11.23 6.82 -3.33
N SER A 92 9.95 6.60 -3.67
CA SER A 92 9.27 5.36 -3.33
C SER A 92 9.70 4.19 -4.21
N ALA A 93 9.74 3.00 -3.62
CA ALA A 93 9.76 1.74 -4.36
C ALA A 93 8.38 1.46 -4.97
N PRO A 94 8.29 0.57 -5.99
CA PRO A 94 7.01 0.00 -6.41
C PRO A 94 6.28 -0.68 -5.24
N ALA A 95 4.96 -0.65 -5.27
CA ALA A 95 4.08 -1.27 -4.27
C ALA A 95 3.02 -2.14 -4.94
N GLY A 96 2.60 -3.22 -4.28
CA GLY A 96 1.64 -4.19 -4.81
C GLY A 96 0.24 -4.11 -4.18
N PRO A 97 -0.68 -4.98 -4.63
CA PRO A 97 -2.03 -5.09 -4.08
C PRO A 97 -2.05 -5.31 -2.56
N GLY A 98 -3.01 -4.69 -1.88
CA GLY A 98 -3.17 -4.73 -0.43
C GLY A 98 -2.27 -3.76 0.34
N GLU A 99 -1.28 -3.13 -0.29
CA GLU A 99 -0.46 -2.12 0.36
C GLU A 99 -1.24 -0.81 0.60
N PRO A 100 -0.93 -0.07 1.69
CA PRO A 100 -1.60 1.19 1.99
C PRO A 100 -1.21 2.28 0.98
N CYS A 101 -2.15 3.14 0.62
CA CYS A 101 -1.90 4.30 -0.23
C CYS A 101 -2.77 5.51 0.16
N GLU A 102 -2.41 6.67 -0.36
CA GLU A 102 -3.17 7.93 -0.23
C GLU A 102 -3.84 8.27 -1.57
N VAL A 103 -5.12 8.63 -1.53
CA VAL A 103 -5.89 9.01 -2.72
C VAL A 103 -6.53 10.38 -2.54
N LEU A 104 -6.38 11.24 -3.54
CA LEU A 104 -7.17 12.46 -3.69
C LEU A 104 -8.41 12.15 -4.52
N PRO A 105 -9.63 12.17 -3.94
CA PRO A 105 -10.86 12.01 -4.73
C PRO A 105 -11.06 13.22 -5.67
N LEU A 106 -11.61 12.96 -6.86
CA LEU A 106 -11.94 13.99 -7.87
C LEU A 106 -13.45 14.21 -7.99
#